data_AF-D7DW94-F1
#
_entry.id   AF-D7DW94-F1
#
_cell.length_a   1.000
_cell.length_b   1.000
_cell.length_c   1.000
_cell.angle_alpha   90.00
_cell.angle_beta   90.00
_cell.angle_gamma   90.00
#
_symmetry.space_group_name_H-M   'P 1'
#
loop_
_entity.id
_entity.type
_entity.pdbx_description
1 polymer ?
#
loop_
_entity_poly.entity_id
_entity_poly.type
_entity_poly.pdbx_seq_one_letter_code
_entity_poly.pdbx_strand_id
1 'polypeptide(L)'
;MNIFGIGLPEMAIIMVVAVLIFGPKKLPEIGRSLGKTIRSFQEASNEFQNEFKREAEQIGQAVKTTAEIESKQIESAKSQQDNAGSTATS
;
A
#
# COMPACT_ATOMS: atom_id res chain seq x y z
N MET A 1 35.64 2.28 5.51
CA MET A 1 35.65 1.33 4.38
C MET A 1 35.38 2.13 3.11
N ASN A 2 36.43 2.51 2.37
CA ASN A 2 36.27 3.23 1.10
C ASN A 2 35.91 2.19 0.05
N ILE A 3 34.62 2.10 -0.28
CA ILE A 3 34.09 1.02 -1.12
C ILE A 3 34.65 1.00 -2.56
N PHE A 4 35.36 2.02 -3.03
CA PHE A 4 35.87 2.04 -4.41
C PHE A 4 37.15 2.86 -4.64
N GLY A 5 37.90 3.29 -3.61
CA GLY A 5 39.02 4.24 -3.79
C GLY A 5 38.60 5.63 -4.33
N ILE A 6 37.34 5.79 -4.70
CA ILE A 6 36.69 7.01 -5.15
C ILE A 6 36.08 7.66 -3.90
N GLY A 7 36.74 8.71 -3.41
CA GLY A 7 36.18 9.61 -2.43
C GLY A 7 35.29 10.67 -3.07
N LEU A 8 34.80 11.60 -2.25
CA LEU A 8 34.11 12.80 -2.73
C LEU A 8 34.92 13.60 -3.76
N PRO A 9 36.27 13.75 -3.65
CA PRO A 9 37.06 14.47 -4.65
C PRO A 9 37.03 13.82 -6.03
N GLU A 10 37.15 12.50 -6.11
CA GLU A 10 37.13 11.72 -7.35
C GLU A 10 35.73 11.74 -8.01
N MET A 11 34.66 11.73 -7.21
CA MET A 11 33.31 11.95 -7.75
C MET A 11 33.13 13.37 -8.32
N ALA A 12 33.72 14.38 -7.67
CA ALA A 12 33.61 15.77 -8.12
C ALA A 12 34.27 15.99 -9.50
N ILE A 13 35.46 15.40 -9.75
CA ILE A 13 36.12 15.50 -11.07
C ILE A 13 35.29 14.86 -12.18
N ILE A 14 34.67 13.70 -11.93
CA ILE A 14 33.76 13.06 -12.89
C ILE A 14 32.55 13.98 -13.15
N MET A 15 32.00 14.58 -12.11
CA MET A 15 30.89 15.55 -12.21
C MET A 15 31.28 16.76 -13.06
N VAL A 16 32.49 17.30 -12.88
CA VAL A 16 33.01 18.42 -13.68
C VAL A 16 33.13 18.02 -15.15
N VAL A 17 33.68 16.85 -15.46
CA VAL A 17 33.77 16.35 -16.85
C VAL A 17 32.38 16.18 -17.47
N ALA A 18 31.42 15.63 -16.72
CA ALA A 18 30.03 15.52 -17.17
C ALA A 18 29.40 16.90 -17.43
N VAL A 19 29.64 17.88 -16.54
CA VAL A 19 29.21 19.28 -16.72
C VAL A 19 29.84 19.91 -17.96
N LEU A 20 31.08 19.60 -18.31
CA LEU A 20 31.70 20.13 -19.54
C LEU A 20 31.07 19.54 -20.80
N ILE A 21 30.73 18.26 -20.79
CA ILE A 21 30.10 17.57 -21.94
C ILE A 21 28.64 18.01 -22.11
N PHE A 22 27.86 17.98 -21.04
CA PHE A 22 26.42 18.28 -21.09
C PHE A 22 26.12 19.76 -20.87
N GLY A 23 27.01 20.51 -20.22
CA GLY A 23 26.82 21.91 -19.85
C GLY A 23 26.18 22.09 -18.45
N PRO A 24 26.59 23.13 -17.69
CA PRO A 24 26.11 23.37 -16.32
C PRO A 24 24.61 23.71 -16.24
N LYS A 25 24.00 24.13 -17.35
CA LYS A 25 22.56 24.40 -17.43
C LYS A 25 21.72 23.14 -17.67
N LYS A 26 22.26 22.12 -18.37
CA LYS A 26 21.49 20.92 -18.73
C LYS A 26 21.30 19.96 -17.55
N LEU A 27 22.30 19.79 -16.69
CA LEU A 27 22.17 18.92 -15.51
C LEU A 27 21.01 19.32 -14.57
N PRO A 28 20.86 20.59 -14.14
CA PRO A 28 19.73 20.99 -13.31
C PRO A 28 18.40 20.98 -14.08
N GLU A 29 18.41 21.18 -15.39
CA GLU A 29 17.23 21.07 -16.24
C GLU A 29 16.70 19.62 -16.29
N ILE A 30 17.59 18.66 -16.54
CA ILE A 30 17.27 17.22 -16.50
C ILE A 30 16.81 16.81 -15.10
N GLY A 31 17.51 17.26 -14.06
CA GLY A 31 17.13 16.99 -12.66
C GLY A 31 15.74 17.55 -12.31
N ARG A 32 15.39 18.75 -12.77
CA ARG A 32 14.04 19.32 -12.60
C ARG A 32 12.99 18.52 -13.35
N SER A 33 13.28 18.09 -14.58
CA SER A 33 12.35 17.27 -15.37
C SER A 33 12.09 15.92 -14.71
N LEU A 34 13.16 15.19 -14.35
CA LEU A 34 13.08 13.92 -13.65
C LEU A 34 12.39 14.07 -12.28
N GLY A 35 12.70 15.14 -11.54
CA GLY A 35 12.09 15.42 -10.25
C GLY A 35 10.57 15.61 -10.35
N LYS A 36 10.10 16.31 -11.38
CA LYS A 36 8.66 16.42 -11.67
C LYS A 36 8.03 15.06 -11.97
N THR A 37 8.68 14.25 -12.82
CA THR A 37 8.19 12.91 -13.14
C THR A 37 8.12 12.00 -11.91
N ILE A 38 9.17 11.99 -11.07
CA ILE A 38 9.19 11.24 -9.82
C ILE A 38 8.07 11.71 -8.88
N ARG A 39 7.86 13.02 -8.78
CA ARG A 39 6.81 13.60 -7.95
C ARG A 39 5.42 13.15 -8.39
N SER A 40 5.13 13.26 -9.69
CA SER A 40 3.86 12.80 -10.27
C SER A 40 3.66 11.29 -10.12
N PHE A 41 4.73 10.50 -10.27
CA PHE A 41 4.68 9.05 -10.04
C PHE A 41 4.36 8.70 -8.58
N GLN A 42 4.96 9.42 -7.62
CA GLN A 42 4.71 9.23 -6.20
C GLN A 42 3.27 9.64 -5.83
N GLU A 43 2.77 10.74 -6.38
CA GLU A 43 1.37 11.19 -6.17
C GLU A 43 0.38 10.16 -6.72
N ALA A 44 0.58 9.68 -7.95
CA ALA A 44 -0.25 8.63 -8.53
C ALA A 44 -0.20 7.33 -7.69
N SER A 45 0.99 6.90 -7.26
CA SER A 45 1.16 5.72 -6.42
C SER A 45 0.42 5.82 -5.09
N ASN A 46 0.43 7.00 -4.47
CA ASN A 46 -0.29 7.24 -3.21
C ASN A 46 -1.81 7.22 -3.42
N GLU A 47 -2.31 7.78 -4.52
CA GLU A 47 -3.74 7.72 -4.85
C GLU A 47 -4.19 6.27 -5.04
N PHE A 48 -3.45 5.47 -5.83
CA PHE A 48 -3.73 4.05 -6.00
C PHE A 48 -3.73 3.29 -4.67
N GLN A 49 -2.77 3.58 -3.78
CA GLN A 49 -2.71 2.94 -2.47
C GLN A 49 -3.94 3.30 -1.60
N ASN A 50 -4.38 4.55 -1.64
CA ASN A 50 -5.54 5.01 -0.89
C ASN A 50 -6.85 4.40 -1.44
N GLU A 51 -7.02 4.38 -2.76
CA GLU A 51 -8.16 3.72 -3.41
C GLU A 51 -8.22 2.23 -3.05
N PHE A 52 -7.11 1.52 -3.20
CA PHE A 52 -7.03 0.09 -2.87
C PHE A 52 -7.35 -0.18 -1.39
N LYS A 53 -6.82 0.64 -0.47
CA LYS A 53 -7.10 0.51 0.97
C LYS A 53 -8.59 0.74 1.26
N ARG A 54 -9.21 1.71 0.59
CA ARG A 54 -10.63 2.05 0.77
C ARG A 54 -11.56 0.98 0.20
N GLU A 55 -11.19 0.33 -0.90
CA GLU A 55 -11.91 -0.82 -1.45
C GLU A 55 -11.75 -2.05 -0.55
N ALA A 56 -10.53 -2.36 -0.10
CA ALA A 56 -10.26 -3.47 0.79
C ALA A 56 -11.01 -3.35 2.13
N GLU A 57 -11.09 -2.14 2.71
CA GLU A 57 -11.87 -1.87 3.92
C GLU A 57 -13.38 -2.06 3.70
N GLN A 58 -13.92 -1.67 2.54
CA GLN A 58 -15.34 -1.86 2.21
C GLN A 58 -15.69 -3.34 2.02
N ILE A 59 -14.83 -4.10 1.32
CA ILE A 59 -15.00 -5.54 1.17
C ILE A 59 -14.91 -6.23 2.53
N GLY A 60 -13.96 -5.84 3.38
CA GLY A 60 -13.83 -6.36 4.74
C GLY A 60 -15.07 -6.11 5.61
N GLN A 61 -15.67 -4.93 5.51
CA GLN A 61 -16.90 -4.59 6.25
C GLN A 61 -18.13 -5.37 5.75
N ALA A 62 -18.25 -5.58 4.43
CA ALA A 62 -19.33 -6.37 3.84
C ALA A 62 -19.24 -7.85 4.25
N VAL A 63 -18.02 -8.41 4.28
CA VAL A 63 -17.76 -9.79 4.74
C VAL A 63 -18.05 -9.93 6.24
N LYS A 64 -17.60 -8.97 7.07
CA LYS A 64 -17.85 -8.97 8.52
C LYS A 64 -19.34 -8.88 8.84
N THR A 65 -20.09 -8.04 8.13
CA THR A 65 -21.54 -7.91 8.31
C THR A 65 -22.26 -9.21 7.97
N THR A 66 -21.92 -9.84 6.84
CA THR A 66 -22.53 -11.12 6.43
C THR A 66 -22.22 -12.25 7.42
N ALA A 67 -20.97 -12.33 7.91
CA ALA A 67 -20.56 -13.33 8.90
C ALA A 67 -21.25 -13.14 10.27
N GLU A 68 -21.47 -11.89 10.72
CA GLU A 68 -22.21 -11.61 11.95
C GLU A 68 -23.71 -11.96 11.84
N ILE A 69 -24.31 -11.78 10.66
CA ILE A 69 -25.71 -12.15 10.40
C ILE A 69 -25.89 -13.68 10.45
N GLU A 70 -24.96 -14.43 9.88
CA GLU A 70 -24.97 -15.91 9.88
C GLU A 70 -24.80 -16.46 11.31
N SER A 71 -23.90 -15.87 12.09
CA SER A 71 -23.64 -16.25 13.49
C SER A 71 -24.88 -16.04 14.38
N LYS A 72 -25.56 -14.89 14.25
CA LYS A 72 -26.80 -14.60 15.00
C LYS A 72 -27.97 -15.53 14.63
N GLN A 73 -28.07 -15.91 13.35
CA GLN A 73 -29.10 -16.86 12.90
C GLN A 73 -28.86 -18.27 13.45
N ILE A 74 -27.61 -18.75 13.44
CA ILE A 74 -27.26 -20.08 13.97
C ILE A 74 -27.48 -20.17 15.49
N GLU A 75 -27.22 -19.08 16.22
CA GLU A 75 -27.45 -19.02 17.68
C GLU A 75 -28.96 -18.98 18.02
N SER A 76 -29.78 -18.29 17.22
CA SER A 76 -31.24 -18.27 17.38
C SER A 76 -31.94 -19.60 17.03
N ALA A 77 -31.34 -20.42 16.15
CA ALA A 77 -31.86 -21.73 15.79
C ALA A 77 -31.57 -22.81 16.85
N LYS A 78 -30.52 -22.63 17.67
CA LYS A 78 -30.12 -23.62 18.68
C LYS A 78 -30.94 -23.56 19.98
N SER A 79 -31.60 -22.44 20.27
CA SER A 79 -32.38 -22.24 21.51
C SER A 79 -33.76 -22.93 21.54
N GLN A 80 -34.20 -23.56 20.45
CA GLN A 80 -35.56 -24.15 20.34
C GLN A 80 -35.59 -25.69 20.39
N GLN A 81 -34.43 -26.35 20.38
CA GLN A 81 -34.34 -27.82 20.37
C GLN A 81 -34.45 -28.46 21.77
N ASP A 82 -34.28 -27.70 22.86
CA ASP A 82 -34.12 -28.27 24.22
C ASP A 82 -35.44 -28.48 25.01
N ASN A 83 -36.61 -28.24 24.39
CA ASN A 83 -37.91 -28.26 25.10
C ASN A 83 -38.96 -29.24 24.52
N ALA A 84 -38.57 -30.19 23.67
CA ALA A 84 -39.52 -31.11 23.03
C ALA A 84 -39.38 -32.60 23.42
N GLY A 85 -38.47 -32.96 24.34
CA GLY A 85 -38.15 -34.37 24.63
C GLY A 85 -38.87 -35.02 25.82
N SER A 86 -39.52 -34.26 26.72
CA SER A 86 -39.88 -34.76 28.06
C SER A 86 -41.35 -35.15 28.30
N THR A 87 -42.19 -35.31 27.27
CA THR A 87 -43.64 -35.56 27.47
C THR A 87 -44.20 -36.83 26.82
N ALA A 88 -43.37 -37.76 26.36
CA ALA A 88 -43.83 -39.03 25.77
C ALA A 88 -43.60 -40.25 26.68
N THR A 89 -43.84 -40.13 27.99
CA THR A 89 -43.95 -41.28 28.91
C THR A 89 -44.92 -40.94 30.04
N SER A 90 -46.20 -41.23 29.85
CA SER A 90 -47.16 -41.73 30.86
C SER A 90 -48.49 -42.03 30.18
#